data_AF-A0A0D2W012-F1
#
_entry.id   AF-A0A0D2W012-F1
#
_cell.length_a   1.000
_cell.length_b   1.000
_cell.length_c   1.000
_cell.angle_alpha   90.00
_cell.angle_beta   90.00
_cell.angle_gamma   90.00
#
_symmetry.space_group_name_H-M   'P 1'
#
loop_
_entity.id
_entity.type
_entity.pdbx_description
1 polymer ?
#
loop_
_entity_poly.entity_id
_entity_poly.type
_entity_poly.pdbx_seq_one_letter_code
_entity_poly.pdbx_strand_id
1 'polypeptide(L)'
;MSSMGEVDHPLCKECSDQLVESLEDDLLDAEQELNYYREFLARSQEEDADPRDSALEREELQKLRFEEAGLQQRVFQLETDREIASQELASLTVQQAEVDRDSEVYWKEYSEFQRQLREFLEEHDCIEMRLQNASASLSRLNKTNIYNDTFHIWFEGHFGTINGFRLGRLQNSPVDWAEINAAWGQTALLLQSMAERLKFTFNKYRIVPLGSYTRIENVEDETRFELYSTGASKLFNFGQSSFDSAMIAFLDCLQQLTLHVESRDPQFHLPYPVVKDKIGEQSIRFVNSKLETWTKALKNLLTDLKWCLAWVSKMIPQ
;
A
#
# COMPACT_ATOMS: atom_id res chain seq x y z
N MET A 1 39.68 92.77 -7.18
CA MET A 1 40.07 93.91 -8.03
C MET A 1 38.77 94.58 -8.42
N SER A 2 38.19 95.42 -7.55
CA SER A 2 38.53 96.82 -7.27
C SER A 2 38.44 97.72 -8.50
N SER A 3 37.25 98.30 -8.72
CA SER A 3 37.02 99.71 -9.09
C SER A 3 35.50 99.90 -9.26
N MET A 4 34.79 100.46 -8.27
CA MET A 4 34.52 101.91 -8.10
C MET A 4 33.56 102.43 -9.19
N GLY A 5 32.39 103.00 -8.92
CA GLY A 5 31.71 103.32 -7.68
C GLY A 5 30.38 104.03 -7.97
N GLU A 6 29.32 103.70 -7.24
CA GLU A 6 28.13 104.55 -7.13
C GLU A 6 28.49 105.71 -6.20
N VAL A 7 28.64 106.92 -6.75
CA VAL A 7 29.02 108.12 -5.99
C VAL A 7 27.76 108.81 -5.44
N ASP A 8 27.45 108.57 -4.16
CA ASP A 8 26.41 109.26 -3.37
C ASP A 8 27.02 110.44 -2.55
N HIS A 9 27.67 111.38 -3.23
CA HIS A 9 28.11 112.64 -2.62
C HIS A 9 28.07 113.78 -3.65
N PRO A 10 27.64 115.01 -3.30
CA PRO A 10 27.65 116.12 -4.25
C PRO A 10 29.10 116.40 -4.66
N LEU A 11 29.44 115.99 -5.88
CA LEU A 11 30.75 116.22 -6.48
C LEU A 11 31.00 117.74 -6.55
N CYS A 12 32.22 118.16 -6.24
CA CYS A 12 32.62 119.54 -6.54
C CYS A 12 32.61 119.72 -8.07
N LYS A 13 32.43 120.97 -8.53
CA LYS A 13 32.25 121.28 -9.96
C LYS A 13 33.34 120.65 -10.85
N GLU A 14 34.59 120.67 -10.41
CA GLU A 14 35.71 120.09 -11.16
C GLU A 14 35.62 118.55 -11.28
N CYS A 15 35.16 117.85 -10.24
CA CYS A 15 34.98 116.40 -10.29
C CYS A 15 33.72 115.99 -11.07
N SER A 16 32.65 116.79 -11.07
CA SER A 16 31.49 116.53 -11.93
C SER A 16 31.82 116.75 -13.40
N ASP A 17 32.62 117.78 -13.70
CA ASP A 17 33.05 118.07 -15.07
C ASP A 17 33.93 116.92 -15.62
N GLN A 18 34.85 116.36 -14.81
CA GLN A 18 35.65 115.18 -15.20
C GLN A 18 34.83 113.90 -15.37
N LEU A 19 33.80 113.69 -14.55
CA LEU A 19 32.91 112.51 -14.68
C LEU A 19 32.04 112.62 -15.93
N VAL A 20 31.56 113.83 -16.25
CA VAL A 20 30.83 114.09 -17.50
C VAL A 20 31.75 113.84 -18.69
N GLU A 21 32.98 114.33 -18.66
CA GLU A 21 33.97 114.08 -19.72
C GLU A 21 34.27 112.58 -19.90
N SER A 22 34.42 111.81 -18.82
CA SER A 22 34.60 110.35 -18.92
C SER A 22 33.36 109.61 -19.44
N LEU A 23 32.16 110.05 -19.05
CA LEU A 23 30.91 109.45 -19.55
C LEU A 23 30.64 109.84 -21.01
N GLU A 24 31.07 111.02 -21.44
CA GLU A 24 31.05 111.44 -22.84
C GLU A 24 32.03 110.61 -23.68
N ASP A 25 33.23 110.31 -23.16
CA ASP A 25 34.19 109.39 -23.80
C ASP A 25 33.64 107.95 -23.86
N ASP A 26 33.07 107.42 -22.77
CA ASP A 26 32.45 106.09 -22.75
C ASP A 26 31.24 106.01 -23.71
N LEU A 27 30.45 107.07 -23.81
CA LEU A 27 29.35 107.18 -24.76
C LEU A 27 29.89 107.17 -26.20
N LEU A 28 30.98 107.91 -26.46
CA LEU A 28 31.62 107.99 -27.76
C LEU A 28 32.17 106.62 -28.20
N ASP A 29 32.79 105.87 -27.28
CA ASP A 29 33.30 104.53 -27.53
C ASP A 29 32.15 103.54 -27.80
N ALA A 30 31.07 103.59 -27.02
CA ALA A 30 29.88 102.75 -27.25
C ALA A 30 29.16 103.11 -28.57
N GLU A 31 29.11 104.38 -28.94
CA GLU A 31 28.59 104.84 -30.23
C GLU A 31 29.47 104.35 -31.39
N GLN A 32 30.80 104.34 -31.22
CA GLN A 32 31.72 103.75 -32.18
C GLN A 32 31.53 102.23 -32.31
N GLU A 33 31.41 101.49 -31.20
CA GLU A 33 31.11 100.05 -31.23
C GLU A 33 29.79 99.74 -31.93
N LEU A 34 28.72 100.49 -31.60
CA LEU A 34 27.43 100.35 -32.28
C LEU A 34 27.53 100.66 -33.77
N ASN A 35 28.32 101.66 -34.15
CA ASN A 35 28.55 101.96 -35.55
C ASN A 35 29.33 100.82 -36.24
N TYR A 36 30.34 100.22 -35.60
CA TYR A 36 31.04 99.05 -36.13
C TYR A 36 30.10 97.84 -36.30
N TYR A 37 29.23 97.54 -35.33
CA TYR A 37 28.25 96.46 -35.46
C TYR A 37 27.20 96.75 -36.55
N ARG A 38 26.76 98.00 -36.67
CA ARG A 38 25.84 98.42 -37.74
C ARG A 38 26.50 98.33 -39.11
N GLU A 39 27.75 98.77 -39.25
CA GLU A 39 28.50 98.66 -40.49
C GLU A 39 28.79 97.19 -40.85
N PHE A 40 29.10 96.34 -39.86
CA PHE A 40 29.28 94.91 -40.07
C PHE A 40 27.99 94.21 -40.51
N LEU A 41 26.86 94.50 -39.84
CA LEU A 41 25.55 94.00 -40.25
C LEU A 41 25.13 94.54 -41.62
N ALA A 42 25.40 95.81 -41.92
CA ALA A 42 25.12 96.39 -43.22
C ALA A 42 25.98 95.77 -44.32
N ARG A 43 27.29 95.54 -44.08
CA ARG A 43 28.15 94.80 -45.03
C ARG A 43 27.71 93.37 -45.24
N SER A 44 27.36 92.64 -44.17
CA SER A 44 26.84 91.27 -44.30
C SER A 44 25.53 91.26 -45.08
N GLN A 45 24.63 92.21 -44.82
CA GLN A 45 23.37 92.34 -45.54
C GLN A 45 23.56 92.79 -47.00
N GLU A 46 24.59 93.58 -47.32
CA GLU A 46 24.96 93.97 -48.69
C GLU A 46 25.68 92.85 -49.44
N GLU A 47 26.49 92.03 -48.75
CA GLU A 47 27.08 90.79 -49.29
C GLU A 47 26.00 89.74 -49.56
N ASP A 48 24.95 89.67 -48.72
CA ASP A 48 23.76 88.83 -48.89
C ASP A 48 22.66 89.48 -49.78
N ALA A 49 22.89 90.69 -50.33
CA ALA A 49 21.91 91.42 -51.14
C ALA A 49 21.86 90.99 -52.63
N ASP A 50 22.37 89.81 -53.02
CA ASP A 50 22.03 89.23 -54.33
C ASP A 50 20.54 88.84 -54.29
N PRO A 51 19.68 89.40 -55.18
CA PRO A 51 18.27 89.04 -55.24
C PRO A 51 18.02 87.54 -55.44
N ARG A 52 19.02 86.80 -55.95
CA ARG A 52 18.97 85.34 -56.10
C ARG A 52 19.16 84.59 -54.79
N ASP A 53 20.04 85.04 -53.90
CA ASP A 53 20.24 84.41 -52.57
C ASP A 53 19.04 84.66 -51.66
N SER A 54 18.50 85.89 -51.64
CA SER A 54 17.28 86.19 -50.88
C SER A 54 16.03 85.44 -51.38
N ALA A 55 16.02 84.97 -52.64
CA ALA A 55 14.95 84.13 -53.18
C ALA A 55 15.14 82.64 -52.83
N LEU A 56 16.38 82.15 -52.86
CA LEU A 56 16.76 80.79 -52.44
C LEU A 56 16.48 80.57 -50.95
N GLU A 57 16.86 81.53 -50.09
CA GLU A 57 16.57 81.51 -48.66
C GLU A 57 15.07 81.49 -48.36
N ARG A 58 14.25 82.22 -49.15
CA ARG A 58 12.78 82.18 -49.03
C ARG A 58 12.21 80.83 -49.42
N GLU A 59 12.75 80.20 -50.47
CA GLU A 59 12.35 78.85 -50.88
C GLU A 59 12.73 77.80 -49.82
N GLU A 60 13.92 77.90 -49.24
CA GLU A 60 14.40 77.03 -48.16
C GLU A 60 13.58 77.23 -46.87
N LEU A 61 13.27 78.48 -46.51
CA LEU A 61 12.38 78.78 -45.39
C LEU A 61 10.97 78.20 -45.60
N GLN A 62 10.46 78.21 -46.84
CA GLN A 62 9.18 77.57 -47.16
C GLN A 62 9.25 76.03 -47.05
N LYS A 63 10.35 75.41 -47.51
CA LYS A 63 10.58 73.97 -47.36
C LYS A 63 10.63 73.57 -45.88
N LEU A 64 11.42 74.29 -45.08
CA LEU A 64 11.55 74.04 -43.65
C LEU A 64 10.22 74.22 -42.91
N ARG A 65 9.42 75.24 -43.27
CA ARG A 65 8.07 75.42 -42.69
C ARG A 65 7.12 74.28 -43.05
N PHE A 66 7.20 73.74 -44.27
CA PHE A 66 6.40 72.59 -44.68
C PHE A 66 6.81 71.33 -43.93
N GLU A 67 8.12 71.11 -43.78
CA GLU A 67 8.67 69.99 -42.99
C GLU A 67 8.31 70.12 -41.51
N GLU A 68 8.43 71.30 -40.91
CA GLU A 68 8.03 71.59 -39.54
C GLU A 68 6.54 71.25 -39.32
N ALA A 69 5.66 71.69 -40.22
CA ALA A 69 4.24 71.38 -40.14
C ALA A 69 3.97 69.86 -40.24
N GLY A 70 4.70 69.16 -41.12
CA GLY A 70 4.60 67.69 -41.26
C GLY A 70 5.09 66.95 -40.01
N LEU A 71 6.18 67.41 -39.40
CA LEU A 71 6.72 66.86 -38.15
C LEU A 71 5.77 67.12 -36.98
N GLN A 72 5.20 68.32 -36.87
CA GLN A 72 4.20 68.64 -35.84
C GLN A 72 2.97 67.73 -35.94
N GLN A 73 2.48 67.47 -37.16
CA GLN A 73 1.37 66.53 -37.36
C GLN A 73 1.75 65.09 -36.95
N ARG A 74 2.97 64.65 -37.25
CA ARG A 74 3.47 63.32 -36.85
C ARG A 74 3.59 63.18 -35.33
N VAL A 75 4.08 64.21 -34.65
CA VAL A 75 4.15 64.23 -33.18
C VAL A 75 2.76 64.09 -32.59
N PHE A 76 1.79 64.85 -33.08
CA PHE A 76 0.40 64.76 -32.63
C PHE A 76 -0.20 63.35 -32.81
N GLN A 77 0.06 62.71 -33.96
CA GLN A 77 -0.37 61.32 -34.20
C GLN A 77 0.28 60.34 -33.22
N LEU A 78 1.59 60.46 -32.98
CA LEU A 78 2.29 59.58 -32.04
C LEU A 78 1.85 59.79 -30.60
N GLU A 79 1.52 61.01 -30.20
CA GLU A 79 0.97 61.31 -28.87
C GLU A 79 -0.42 60.68 -28.70
N THR A 80 -1.28 60.80 -29.70
CA THR A 80 -2.61 60.17 -29.67
C THR A 80 -2.54 58.64 -29.66
N ASP A 81 -1.68 58.03 -30.48
CA ASP A 81 -1.45 56.58 -30.48
C ASP A 81 -0.89 56.09 -29.14
N ARG A 82 0.04 56.86 -28.54
CA ARG A 82 0.59 56.55 -27.22
C ARG A 82 -0.50 56.58 -26.14
N GLU A 83 -1.40 57.56 -26.18
CA GLU A 83 -2.51 57.67 -25.23
C GLU A 83 -3.42 56.43 -25.33
N ILE A 84 -3.79 56.03 -26.55
CA ILE A 84 -4.63 54.84 -26.81
C ILE A 84 -3.93 53.58 -26.29
N ALA A 85 -2.66 53.36 -26.66
CA ALA A 85 -1.90 52.19 -26.22
C ALA A 85 -1.76 52.15 -24.68
N SER A 86 -1.63 53.30 -24.03
CA SER A 86 -1.56 53.38 -22.57
C SER A 86 -2.87 52.97 -21.89
N GLN A 87 -4.01 53.33 -22.47
CA GLN A 87 -5.33 52.95 -21.99
C GLN A 87 -5.59 51.44 -22.18
N GLU A 88 -5.20 50.90 -23.35
CA GLU A 88 -5.28 49.46 -23.61
C GLU A 88 -4.42 48.67 -22.63
N LEU A 89 -3.17 49.09 -22.40
CA LEU A 89 -2.26 48.45 -21.45
C LEU A 89 -2.82 48.47 -20.02
N ALA A 90 -3.43 49.58 -19.59
CA ALA A 90 -4.08 49.67 -18.30
C ALA A 90 -5.26 48.68 -18.19
N SER A 91 -6.08 48.56 -19.23
CA SER A 91 -7.20 47.60 -19.25
C SER A 91 -6.73 46.14 -19.20
N LEU A 92 -5.68 45.79 -19.94
CA LEU A 92 -5.09 44.44 -19.95
C LEU A 92 -4.46 44.09 -18.60
N THR A 93 -3.84 45.08 -17.92
CA THR A 93 -3.25 44.87 -16.59
C THR A 93 -4.32 44.52 -15.55
N VAL A 94 -5.50 45.15 -15.64
CA VAL A 94 -6.64 44.82 -14.76
C VAL A 94 -7.17 43.43 -15.04
N GLN A 95 -7.33 43.06 -16.33
CA GLN A 95 -7.78 41.72 -16.72
C GLN A 95 -6.80 40.63 -16.29
N GLN A 96 -5.49 40.88 -16.41
CA GLN A 96 -4.46 39.95 -15.96
C GLN A 96 -4.54 39.71 -14.44
N ALA A 97 -4.70 40.78 -13.65
CA ALA A 97 -4.85 40.66 -12.21
C ALA A 97 -6.13 39.91 -11.79
N GLU A 98 -7.17 39.91 -12.63
CA GLU A 98 -8.37 39.11 -12.43
C GLU A 98 -8.12 37.62 -12.70
N VAL A 99 -7.48 37.30 -13.83
CA VAL A 99 -7.11 35.92 -14.18
C VAL A 99 -6.14 35.31 -13.16
N ASP A 100 -5.19 36.09 -12.66
CA ASP A 100 -4.24 35.63 -11.64
C ASP A 100 -4.98 35.26 -10.33
N ARG A 101 -5.97 36.06 -9.95
CA ARG A 101 -6.80 35.80 -8.76
C ARG A 101 -7.63 34.53 -8.91
N ASP A 102 -8.26 34.35 -10.07
CA ASP A 102 -9.06 33.15 -10.36
C ASP A 102 -8.19 31.89 -10.43
N SER A 103 -6.97 32.03 -10.98
CA SER A 103 -5.99 30.95 -11.02
C SER A 103 -5.57 30.52 -9.61
N GLU A 104 -5.33 31.46 -8.70
CA GLU A 104 -5.01 31.12 -7.31
C GLU A 104 -6.14 30.35 -6.61
N VAL A 105 -7.40 30.74 -6.85
CA VAL A 105 -8.56 30.02 -6.30
C VAL A 105 -8.63 28.61 -6.88
N TYR A 106 -8.52 28.49 -8.20
CA TYR A 106 -8.51 27.20 -8.89
C TYR A 106 -7.42 26.26 -8.35
N TRP A 107 -6.19 26.75 -8.17
CA TRP A 107 -5.09 25.93 -7.67
C TRP A 107 -5.29 25.47 -6.22
N LYS A 108 -5.96 26.28 -5.38
CA LYS A 108 -6.33 25.88 -4.02
C LYS A 108 -7.37 24.76 -4.04
N GLU A 109 -8.44 24.91 -4.82
CA GLU A 109 -9.49 23.90 -4.97
C GLU A 109 -8.93 22.60 -5.55
N TYR A 110 -8.08 22.69 -6.58
CA TYR A 110 -7.42 21.53 -7.17
C TYR A 110 -6.52 20.80 -6.15
N SER A 111 -5.75 21.56 -5.37
CA SER A 111 -4.88 20.99 -4.34
C SER A 111 -5.68 20.28 -3.24
N GLU A 112 -6.81 20.84 -2.85
CA GLU A 112 -7.73 20.24 -1.89
C GLU A 112 -8.38 18.96 -2.44
N PHE A 113 -8.87 18.99 -3.68
CA PHE A 113 -9.41 17.80 -4.35
C PHE A 113 -8.36 16.69 -4.45
N GLN A 114 -7.12 17.03 -4.83
CA GLN A 114 -6.01 16.09 -4.90
C GLN A 114 -5.67 15.49 -3.53
N ARG A 115 -5.79 16.27 -2.44
CA ARG A 115 -5.62 15.76 -1.07
C ARG A 115 -6.71 14.75 -0.73
N GLN A 116 -7.97 15.09 -0.97
CA GLN A 116 -9.11 14.19 -0.70
C GLN A 116 -9.01 12.88 -1.51
N LEU A 117 -8.59 12.98 -2.77
CA LEU A 117 -8.38 11.79 -3.61
C LEU A 117 -7.28 10.89 -3.05
N ARG A 118 -6.16 11.46 -2.58
CA ARG A 118 -5.10 10.68 -1.95
C ARG A 118 -5.55 10.01 -0.66
N GLU A 119 -6.27 10.73 0.20
CA GLU A 119 -6.84 10.16 1.43
C GLU A 119 -7.75 8.96 1.13
N PHE A 120 -8.61 9.07 0.12
CA PHE A 120 -9.48 7.97 -0.29
C PHE A 120 -8.70 6.77 -0.86
N LEU A 121 -7.66 7.01 -1.66
CA LEU A 121 -6.81 5.94 -2.20
C LEU A 121 -6.02 5.23 -1.09
N GLU A 122 -5.48 5.98 -0.12
CA GLU A 122 -4.80 5.40 1.04
C GLU A 122 -5.74 4.54 1.89
N GLU A 123 -6.99 4.99 2.09
CA GLU A 123 -8.01 4.21 2.77
C GLU A 123 -8.36 2.93 2.01
N HIS A 124 -8.53 3.03 0.69
CA HIS A 124 -8.76 1.87 -0.18
C HIS A 124 -7.64 0.84 -0.03
N ASP A 125 -6.38 1.27 -0.18
CA ASP A 125 -5.22 0.39 -0.11
C ASP A 125 -5.08 -0.25 1.28
N CYS A 126 -5.37 0.51 2.34
CA CYS A 126 -5.40 -0.01 3.71
C CYS A 126 -6.45 -1.12 3.88
N ILE A 127 -7.66 -0.92 3.36
CA ILE A 127 -8.73 -1.92 3.40
C ILE A 127 -8.36 -3.16 2.60
N GLU A 128 -7.79 -2.97 1.40
CA GLU A 128 -7.35 -4.08 0.56
C GLU A 128 -6.27 -4.91 1.26
N MET A 129 -5.26 -4.28 1.86
CA MET A 129 -4.24 -4.97 2.63
C MET A 129 -4.81 -5.74 3.82
N ARG A 130 -5.80 -5.17 4.53
CA ARG A 130 -6.50 -5.87 5.63
C ARG A 130 -7.24 -7.09 5.12
N LEU A 131 -7.93 -6.98 3.99
CA LEU A 131 -8.63 -8.09 3.36
C LEU A 131 -7.65 -9.21 2.96
N GLN A 132 -6.54 -8.85 2.33
CA GLN A 132 -5.50 -9.80 1.94
C GLN A 132 -4.93 -10.51 3.17
N ASN A 133 -4.60 -9.79 4.25
CA ASN A 133 -4.09 -10.40 5.48
C ASN A 133 -5.13 -11.31 6.17
N ALA A 134 -6.39 -10.90 6.21
CA ALA A 134 -7.48 -11.72 6.76
C ALA A 134 -7.67 -13.00 5.94
N SER A 135 -7.66 -12.89 4.60
CA SER A 135 -7.79 -14.04 3.70
C SER A 135 -6.60 -15.01 3.83
N ALA A 136 -5.37 -14.50 3.96
CA ALA A 136 -4.18 -15.32 4.19
C ALA A 136 -4.24 -16.03 5.55
N SER A 137 -4.68 -15.33 6.59
CA SER A 137 -4.87 -15.90 7.92
C SER A 137 -5.94 -16.98 7.92
N LEU A 138 -7.06 -16.77 7.23
CA LEU A 138 -8.12 -17.76 7.06
C LEU A 138 -7.62 -18.98 6.29
N SER A 139 -6.86 -18.78 5.21
CA SER A 139 -6.25 -19.88 4.44
C SER A 139 -5.29 -20.70 5.30
N ARG A 140 -4.51 -20.05 6.18
CA ARG A 140 -3.64 -20.74 7.15
C ARG A 140 -4.45 -21.53 8.17
N LEU A 141 -5.48 -20.92 8.77
CA LEU A 141 -6.34 -21.59 9.76
C LEU A 141 -7.10 -22.78 9.17
N ASN A 142 -7.56 -22.66 7.92
CA ASN A 142 -8.23 -23.75 7.22
C ASN A 142 -7.27 -24.91 6.92
N LYS A 143 -5.98 -24.63 6.69
CA LYS A 143 -4.96 -25.67 6.52
C LYS A 143 -4.57 -26.34 7.84
N THR A 144 -4.60 -25.63 8.96
CA THR A 144 -4.33 -26.18 10.30
C THR A 144 -5.57 -26.91 10.81
N ASN A 145 -5.79 -28.11 10.31
CA ASN A 145 -6.76 -29.01 10.90
C ASN A 145 -6.18 -29.57 12.21
N ILE A 146 -6.66 -29.05 13.34
CA ILE A 146 -6.21 -29.43 14.70
C ILE A 146 -6.16 -30.95 14.88
N TYR A 147 -7.10 -31.68 14.27
CA TYR A 147 -7.15 -33.14 14.38
C TYR A 147 -6.04 -33.84 13.60
N ASN A 148 -5.68 -33.34 12.42
CA ASN A 148 -4.57 -33.89 11.63
C ASN A 148 -3.22 -33.56 12.29
N ASP A 149 -3.10 -32.38 12.90
CA ASP A 149 -1.89 -31.97 13.63
C ASP A 149 -1.73 -32.74 14.96
N THR A 150 -2.84 -33.07 15.64
CA THR A 150 -2.81 -33.81 16.91
C THR A 150 -2.70 -35.33 16.72
N PHE A 151 -3.31 -35.89 15.67
CA PHE A 151 -3.31 -37.32 15.36
C PHE A 151 -2.88 -37.56 13.92
N HIS A 152 -1.58 -37.46 13.67
CA HIS A 152 -1.02 -37.67 12.35
C HIS A 152 -0.96 -39.17 12.00
N ILE A 153 -1.95 -39.63 11.23
CA ILE A 153 -2.01 -41.01 10.72
C ILE A 153 -1.33 -41.10 9.35
N TRP A 154 -0.29 -41.93 9.27
CA TRP A 154 0.47 -42.19 8.06
C TRP A 154 0.80 -43.67 7.90
N PHE A 155 1.67 -44.00 6.94
CA PHE A 155 2.18 -45.35 6.74
C PHE A 155 3.69 -45.33 6.55
N GLU A 156 4.36 -46.33 7.10
CA GLU A 156 5.79 -46.57 6.93
C GLU A 156 5.97 -47.99 6.38
N GLY A 157 6.11 -48.09 5.06
CA GLY A 157 6.12 -49.37 4.34
C GLY A 157 4.86 -50.21 4.62
N HIS A 158 5.04 -51.28 5.38
CA HIS A 158 3.98 -52.25 5.71
C HIS A 158 3.19 -51.87 6.97
N PHE A 159 3.70 -50.95 7.80
CA PHE A 159 3.06 -50.53 9.05
C PHE A 159 2.18 -49.29 8.83
N GLY A 160 1.07 -49.21 9.56
CA GLY A 160 0.40 -47.93 9.79
C GLY A 160 1.07 -47.23 10.97
N THR A 161 1.20 -45.90 10.90
CA THR A 161 1.79 -45.09 11.97
C THR A 161 0.80 -44.05 12.47
N ILE A 162 0.82 -43.79 13.77
CA ILE A 162 0.06 -42.69 14.40
C ILE A 162 1.00 -41.89 15.29
N ASN A 163 1.12 -40.58 15.03
CA ASN A 163 2.07 -39.68 15.71
C ASN A 163 3.52 -40.22 15.71
N GLY A 164 3.89 -40.95 14.66
CA GLY A 164 5.22 -41.56 14.51
C GLY A 164 5.38 -42.95 15.14
N PHE A 165 4.41 -43.46 15.89
CA PHE A 165 4.46 -44.81 16.46
C PHE A 165 3.93 -45.86 15.49
N ARG A 166 4.67 -46.94 15.27
CA ARG A 166 4.29 -48.03 14.36
C ARG A 166 3.32 -49.00 15.04
N LEU A 167 2.15 -49.16 14.42
CA LEU A 167 1.11 -50.07 14.89
C LEU A 167 1.18 -51.39 14.11
N GLY A 168 1.89 -52.37 14.68
CA GLY A 168 2.02 -53.71 14.13
C GLY A 168 3.38 -54.32 14.41
N ARG A 169 3.58 -55.56 13.98
CA ARG A 169 4.84 -56.29 14.19
C ARG A 169 5.09 -57.25 13.05
N LEU A 170 6.30 -57.24 12.50
CA LEU A 170 6.73 -58.19 11.47
C LEU A 170 7.90 -59.04 11.97
N GLN A 171 8.14 -60.18 11.34
CA GLN A 171 9.30 -61.04 11.67
C GLN A 171 10.63 -60.36 11.33
N ASN A 172 10.69 -59.66 10.19
CA ASN A 172 11.90 -59.00 9.71
C ASN A 172 12.19 -57.66 10.39
N SER A 173 11.20 -57.07 11.06
CA SER A 173 11.32 -55.79 11.78
C SER A 173 10.45 -55.85 13.03
N PRO A 174 10.98 -56.36 14.16
CA PRO A 174 10.23 -56.45 15.40
C PRO A 174 10.08 -55.05 16.02
N VAL A 175 8.84 -54.61 16.15
CA VAL A 175 8.47 -53.39 16.88
C VAL A 175 8.28 -53.75 18.37
N ASP A 176 8.75 -52.87 19.25
CA ASP A 176 8.62 -53.06 20.70
C ASP A 176 7.17 -52.89 21.15
N TRP A 177 6.77 -53.65 22.18
CA TRP A 177 5.40 -53.59 22.71
C TRP A 177 5.09 -52.23 23.33
N ALA A 178 6.07 -51.53 23.90
CA ALA A 178 5.87 -50.18 24.40
C ALA A 178 5.42 -49.21 23.29
N GLU A 179 5.98 -49.33 22.09
CA GLU A 179 5.62 -48.53 20.91
C GLU A 179 4.21 -48.89 20.40
N ILE A 180 3.89 -50.19 20.32
CA ILE A 180 2.56 -50.68 19.92
C ILE A 180 1.48 -50.23 20.91
N ASN A 181 1.76 -50.30 22.21
CA ASN A 181 0.87 -49.89 23.27
C ASN A 181 0.63 -48.37 23.24
N ALA A 182 1.68 -47.57 23.00
CA ALA A 182 1.56 -46.14 22.81
C ALA A 182 0.69 -45.81 21.58
N ALA A 183 0.90 -46.51 20.46
CA ALA A 183 0.10 -46.35 19.25
C ALA A 183 -1.39 -46.68 19.50
N TRP A 184 -1.68 -47.77 20.23
CA TRP A 184 -3.05 -48.11 20.64
C TRP A 184 -3.67 -47.06 21.55
N GLY A 185 -2.90 -46.48 22.47
CA GLY A 185 -3.34 -45.38 23.31
C GLY A 185 -3.75 -44.14 22.52
N GLN A 186 -2.93 -43.75 21.54
CA GLN A 186 -3.24 -42.65 20.63
C GLN A 186 -4.48 -42.95 19.77
N THR A 187 -4.59 -44.19 19.29
CA THR A 187 -5.72 -44.65 18.46
C THR A 187 -7.04 -44.63 19.23
N ALA A 188 -7.00 -45.04 20.51
CA ALA A 188 -8.16 -45.02 21.38
C ALA A 188 -8.58 -43.60 21.78
N LEU A 189 -7.61 -42.75 22.09
CA LEU A 189 -7.87 -41.34 22.35
C LEU A 189 -8.52 -40.67 21.13
N LEU A 190 -8.02 -40.93 19.92
CA LEU A 190 -8.60 -40.43 18.68
C LEU A 190 -10.06 -40.85 18.51
N LEU A 191 -10.37 -42.15 18.69
CA LEU A 191 -11.74 -42.65 18.54
C LEU A 191 -12.69 -42.01 19.57
N GLN A 192 -12.25 -41.88 20.82
CA GLN A 192 -13.03 -41.20 21.85
C GLN A 192 -13.23 -39.72 21.52
N SER A 193 -12.18 -38.99 21.12
CA SER A 193 -12.29 -37.58 20.75
C SER A 193 -13.23 -37.35 19.57
N MET A 194 -13.28 -38.28 18.59
CA MET A 194 -14.26 -38.22 17.51
C MET A 194 -15.69 -38.45 18.02
N ALA A 195 -15.89 -39.43 18.91
CA ALA A 195 -17.20 -39.71 19.50
C ALA A 195 -17.73 -38.53 20.34
N GLU A 196 -16.88 -37.94 21.19
CA GLU A 196 -17.19 -36.75 21.97
C GLU A 196 -17.56 -35.56 21.09
N ARG A 197 -16.81 -35.33 20.01
CA ARG A 197 -17.11 -34.26 19.04
C ARG A 197 -18.45 -34.47 18.34
N LEU A 198 -18.79 -35.72 18.01
CA LEU A 198 -20.07 -36.07 17.39
C LEU A 198 -21.23 -36.16 18.39
N LYS A 199 -20.96 -35.97 19.69
CA LYS A 199 -21.88 -36.19 20.81
C LYS A 199 -22.49 -37.58 20.76
N PHE A 200 -21.69 -38.58 20.37
CA PHE A 200 -22.09 -39.97 20.26
C PHE A 200 -21.57 -40.76 21.47
N THR A 201 -22.45 -41.56 22.06
CA THR A 201 -22.11 -42.46 23.16
C THR A 201 -22.17 -43.89 22.66
N PHE A 202 -21.10 -44.65 22.87
CA PHE A 202 -21.07 -46.08 22.57
C PHE A 202 -22.00 -46.84 23.52
N ASN A 203 -22.73 -47.85 23.00
CA ASN A 203 -23.75 -48.54 23.78
C ASN A 203 -23.16 -49.64 24.67
N LYS A 204 -22.32 -50.49 24.09
CA LYS A 204 -21.83 -51.73 24.74
C LYS A 204 -20.50 -51.55 25.47
N TYR A 205 -19.64 -50.67 24.96
CA TYR A 205 -18.26 -50.54 25.42
C TYR A 205 -17.93 -49.08 25.69
N ARG A 206 -17.20 -48.83 26.76
CA ARG A 206 -16.62 -47.52 27.09
C ARG A 206 -15.11 -47.58 26.90
N ILE A 207 -14.57 -46.68 26.07
CA ILE A 207 -13.13 -46.53 25.85
C ILE A 207 -12.57 -45.63 26.94
N VAL A 208 -11.47 -46.04 27.58
CA VAL A 208 -10.77 -45.27 28.63
C VAL A 208 -9.28 -45.14 28.25
N PRO A 209 -8.87 -44.05 27.59
CA PRO A 209 -7.52 -43.81 27.14
C PRO A 209 -6.66 -43.42 28.33
N LEU A 210 -5.67 -44.26 28.63
CA LEU A 210 -4.70 -44.07 29.73
C LEU A 210 -3.27 -44.14 29.17
N GLY A 211 -3.05 -43.43 28.05
CA GLY A 211 -1.80 -43.52 27.30
C GLY A 211 -1.52 -44.96 26.85
N SER A 212 -0.31 -45.46 27.13
CA SER A 212 0.09 -46.82 26.75
C SER A 212 -0.64 -47.94 27.50
N TYR A 213 -1.44 -47.63 28.53
CA TYR A 213 -2.19 -48.63 29.32
C TYR A 213 -3.70 -48.49 29.14
N THR A 214 -4.11 -48.20 27.91
CA THR A 214 -5.51 -48.00 27.55
C THR A 214 -6.34 -49.24 27.82
N ARG A 215 -7.59 -49.03 28.27
CA ARG A 215 -8.54 -50.10 28.58
C ARG A 215 -9.91 -49.83 27.98
N ILE A 216 -10.66 -50.90 27.75
CA ILE A 216 -12.05 -50.87 27.30
C ILE A 216 -12.90 -51.59 28.33
N GLU A 217 -13.99 -50.97 28.74
CA GLU A 217 -14.88 -51.49 29.79
C GLU A 217 -16.23 -51.85 29.15
N ASN A 218 -16.75 -53.04 29.44
CA ASN A 218 -18.14 -53.38 29.10
C ASN A 218 -19.07 -52.63 30.06
N VAL A 219 -20.08 -51.94 29.52
CA VAL A 219 -21.03 -51.15 30.31
C VAL A 219 -21.99 -52.05 31.10
N GLU A 220 -22.31 -53.25 30.60
CA GLU A 220 -23.29 -54.16 31.22
C GLU A 220 -22.67 -54.95 32.39
N ASP A 221 -21.46 -55.49 32.18
CA ASP A 221 -20.83 -56.43 33.12
C ASP A 221 -19.64 -55.83 33.90
N GLU A 222 -19.31 -54.55 33.67
CA GLU A 222 -18.10 -53.86 34.17
C GLU A 222 -16.76 -54.59 33.88
N THR A 223 -16.77 -55.57 32.96
CA THR A 223 -15.58 -56.33 32.60
C THR A 223 -14.57 -55.43 31.90
N ARG A 224 -13.31 -55.53 32.31
CA ARG A 224 -12.20 -54.70 31.80
C ARG A 224 -11.36 -55.49 30.81
N PHE A 225 -11.20 -54.97 29.61
CA PHE A 225 -10.33 -55.49 28.57
C PHE A 225 -9.13 -54.56 28.40
N GLU A 226 -7.94 -55.13 28.41
CA GLU A 226 -6.69 -54.38 28.35
C GLU A 226 -6.24 -54.26 26.89
N LEU A 227 -6.17 -53.03 26.36
CA LEU A 227 -5.71 -52.75 25.00
C LEU A 227 -4.19 -52.49 24.98
N TYR A 228 -3.46 -53.22 25.82
CA TYR A 228 -2.01 -53.21 25.88
C TYR A 228 -1.50 -54.63 26.13
N SER A 229 -0.27 -54.91 25.71
CA SER A 229 0.39 -56.19 25.97
C SER A 229 1.82 -55.95 26.46
N THR A 230 2.26 -56.74 27.44
CA THR A 230 3.63 -56.71 27.95
C THR A 230 4.57 -57.67 27.21
N GLY A 231 4.07 -58.34 26.16
CA GLY A 231 4.88 -59.25 25.35
C GLY A 231 5.31 -60.54 26.05
N ALA A 232 4.71 -60.87 27.20
CA ALA A 232 4.97 -62.13 27.88
C ALA A 232 4.72 -63.33 26.95
N SER A 233 5.64 -64.31 27.03
CA SER A 233 5.79 -65.44 26.11
C SER A 233 4.47 -66.12 25.73
N LYS A 234 4.34 -66.47 24.45
CA LYS A 234 3.24 -67.29 23.85
C LYS A 234 3.00 -68.66 24.54
N LEU A 235 3.82 -69.03 25.51
CA LEU A 235 3.71 -70.26 26.30
C LEU A 235 2.65 -70.16 27.41
N PHE A 236 2.30 -68.95 27.85
CA PHE A 236 1.29 -68.72 28.88
C PHE A 236 0.24 -67.74 28.33
N ASN A 237 -0.75 -68.28 27.60
CA ASN A 237 -1.84 -67.56 26.91
C ASN A 237 -2.79 -66.74 27.82
N PHE A 238 -2.46 -66.55 29.10
CA PHE A 238 -3.38 -65.96 30.08
C PHE A 238 -3.65 -64.46 29.84
N GLY A 239 -2.72 -63.70 29.24
CA GLY A 239 -2.88 -62.27 28.97
C GLY A 239 -3.30 -61.89 27.54
N GLN A 240 -3.04 -62.74 26.55
CA GLN A 240 -3.27 -62.40 25.13
C GLN A 240 -4.75 -62.54 24.71
N SER A 241 -5.57 -63.30 25.45
CA SER A 241 -7.01 -63.38 25.23
C SER A 241 -7.75 -62.08 25.60
N SER A 242 -7.29 -61.37 26.62
CA SER A 242 -7.81 -60.05 27.02
C SER A 242 -7.52 -59.00 25.95
N PHE A 243 -6.30 -58.99 25.42
CA PHE A 243 -5.88 -58.08 24.34
C PHE A 243 -6.67 -58.29 23.04
N ASP A 244 -6.87 -59.54 22.63
CA ASP A 244 -7.71 -59.87 21.48
C ASP A 244 -9.17 -59.44 21.68
N SER A 245 -9.71 -59.64 22.89
CA SER A 245 -11.06 -59.21 23.24
C SER A 245 -11.18 -57.68 23.24
N ALA A 246 -10.15 -56.96 23.71
CA ALA A 246 -10.08 -55.51 23.66
C ALA A 246 -10.08 -55.00 22.22
N MET A 247 -9.27 -55.59 21.33
CA MET A 247 -9.22 -55.19 19.92
C MET A 247 -10.56 -55.44 19.19
N ILE A 248 -11.24 -56.53 19.51
CA ILE A 248 -12.58 -56.81 18.95
C ILE A 248 -13.62 -55.80 19.50
N ALA A 249 -13.58 -55.49 20.79
CA ALA A 249 -14.44 -54.46 21.37
C ALA A 249 -14.18 -53.08 20.74
N PHE A 250 -12.91 -52.77 20.44
CA PHE A 250 -12.53 -51.54 19.75
C PHE A 250 -13.12 -51.48 18.33
N LEU A 251 -13.07 -52.59 17.58
CA LEU A 251 -13.70 -52.69 16.26
C LEU A 251 -15.22 -52.49 16.32
N ASP A 252 -15.88 -53.02 17.35
CA ASP A 252 -17.32 -52.80 17.55
C ASP A 252 -17.64 -51.32 17.80
N CYS A 253 -16.83 -50.62 18.61
CA CYS A 253 -16.93 -49.16 18.76
C CYS A 253 -16.76 -48.43 17.42
N LEU A 254 -15.75 -48.80 16.63
CA LEU A 254 -15.52 -48.19 15.32
C LEU A 254 -16.71 -48.43 14.37
N GLN A 255 -17.28 -49.63 14.37
CA GLN A 255 -18.45 -49.96 13.57
C GLN A 255 -19.69 -49.16 14.00
N GLN A 256 -19.93 -49.03 15.31
CA GLN A 256 -21.02 -48.21 15.85
C GLN A 256 -20.88 -46.74 15.42
N LEU A 257 -19.66 -46.20 15.50
CA LEU A 257 -19.40 -44.84 15.04
C LEU A 257 -19.61 -44.69 13.53
N THR A 258 -19.18 -45.68 12.75
CA THR A 258 -19.34 -45.69 11.29
C THR A 258 -20.81 -45.68 10.90
N LEU A 259 -21.64 -46.53 11.51
CA LEU A 259 -23.08 -46.54 11.28
C LEU A 259 -23.73 -45.20 11.63
N HIS A 260 -23.27 -44.54 12.70
CA HIS A 260 -23.73 -43.20 13.06
C HIS A 260 -23.34 -42.15 12.01
N VAL A 261 -22.13 -42.25 11.45
CA VAL A 261 -21.66 -41.39 10.36
C VAL A 261 -22.46 -41.62 9.08
N GLU A 262 -22.64 -42.89 8.67
CA GLU A 262 -23.42 -43.29 7.49
C GLU A 262 -24.89 -42.85 7.60
N SER A 263 -25.47 -42.85 8.80
CA SER A 263 -26.83 -42.34 9.00
C SER A 263 -26.97 -40.83 8.77
N ARG A 264 -25.87 -40.07 8.90
CA ARG A 264 -25.82 -38.63 8.62
C ARG A 264 -25.41 -38.35 7.18
N ASP A 265 -24.58 -39.20 6.59
CA ASP A 265 -24.09 -39.09 5.21
C ASP A 265 -24.12 -40.46 4.51
N PRO A 266 -25.21 -40.77 3.77
CA PRO A 266 -25.36 -42.05 3.10
C PRO A 266 -24.36 -42.31 1.95
N GLN A 267 -23.60 -41.29 1.52
CA GLN A 267 -22.57 -41.45 0.49
C GLN A 267 -21.20 -41.80 1.09
N PHE A 268 -21.03 -41.62 2.40
CA PHE A 268 -19.80 -41.97 3.08
C PHE A 268 -19.76 -43.47 3.33
N HIS A 269 -18.73 -44.14 2.83
CA HIS A 269 -18.44 -45.54 3.17
C HIS A 269 -16.96 -45.71 3.47
N LEU A 270 -16.65 -46.54 4.47
CA LEU A 270 -15.28 -46.87 4.78
C LEU A 270 -14.65 -47.77 3.72
N PRO A 271 -13.36 -47.60 3.41
CA PRO A 271 -12.67 -48.45 2.45
C PRO A 271 -12.52 -49.90 2.94
N TYR A 272 -12.43 -50.14 4.26
CA TYR A 272 -12.39 -51.49 4.82
C TYR A 272 -13.55 -51.73 5.81
N PRO A 273 -14.60 -52.47 5.43
CA PRO A 273 -15.73 -52.71 6.32
C PRO A 273 -15.34 -53.61 7.50
N VAL A 274 -15.90 -53.34 8.67
CA VAL A 274 -15.68 -54.16 9.87
C VAL A 274 -16.74 -55.26 9.95
N VAL A 275 -16.29 -56.51 10.04
CA VAL A 275 -17.15 -57.68 10.21
C VAL A 275 -16.63 -58.52 11.38
N LYS A 276 -17.28 -58.38 12.55
CA LYS A 276 -16.90 -59.05 13.80
C LYS A 276 -15.43 -58.79 14.19
N ASP A 277 -14.57 -59.80 14.05
CA ASP A 277 -13.14 -59.74 14.37
C ASP A 277 -12.25 -59.38 13.18
N LYS A 278 -12.85 -59.08 12.02
CA LYS A 278 -12.14 -58.76 10.78
C LYS A 278 -12.38 -57.33 10.34
N ILE A 279 -11.34 -56.74 9.75
CA ILE A 279 -11.39 -55.44 9.10
C ILE A 279 -10.94 -55.59 7.65
N GLY A 280 -11.89 -55.37 6.74
CA GLY A 280 -11.84 -55.94 5.40
C GLY A 280 -11.75 -57.47 5.47
N GLU A 281 -10.69 -58.05 4.92
CA GLU A 281 -10.48 -59.50 4.87
C GLU A 281 -9.52 -60.04 5.94
N GLN A 282 -8.96 -59.17 6.80
CA GLN A 282 -7.89 -59.53 7.74
C GLN A 282 -8.40 -59.55 9.18
N SER A 283 -7.99 -60.56 9.96
CA SER A 283 -8.34 -60.68 11.38
C SER A 283 -7.50 -59.75 12.25
N ILE A 284 -8.14 -59.08 13.21
CA ILE A 284 -7.46 -58.24 14.20
C ILE A 284 -6.90 -59.04 15.38
N ARG A 285 -7.29 -60.32 15.53
CA ARG A 285 -6.74 -61.18 16.59
C ARG A 285 -5.24 -61.34 16.41
N PHE A 286 -4.51 -61.18 17.50
CA PHE A 286 -3.09 -61.47 17.59
C PHE A 286 -2.85 -62.98 17.80
N VAL A 287 -3.67 -63.63 18.62
CA VAL A 287 -3.53 -65.07 18.89
C VAL A 287 -3.94 -65.88 17.65
N ASN A 288 -3.12 -66.88 17.29
CA ASN A 288 -3.31 -67.76 16.13
C ASN A 288 -3.28 -67.08 14.74
N SER A 289 -2.98 -65.78 14.66
CA SER A 289 -2.81 -65.07 13.38
C SER A 289 -1.34 -64.95 12.97
N LYS A 290 -1.10 -64.86 11.66
CA LYS A 290 0.22 -64.46 11.14
C LYS A 290 0.47 -62.98 11.46
N LEU A 291 1.70 -62.66 11.85
CA LEU A 291 2.11 -61.28 12.18
C LEU A 291 1.89 -60.28 11.03
N GLU A 292 2.06 -60.74 9.78
CA GLU A 292 1.78 -59.95 8.57
C GLU A 292 0.29 -59.62 8.41
N THR A 293 -0.58 -60.61 8.61
CA THR A 293 -2.04 -60.45 8.58
C THR A 293 -2.50 -59.46 9.65
N TRP A 294 -1.97 -59.61 10.88
CA TRP A 294 -2.28 -58.70 11.97
C TRP A 294 -1.82 -57.27 11.69
N THR A 295 -0.59 -57.08 11.23
CA THR A 295 -0.05 -55.76 10.85
C THR A 295 -0.88 -55.11 9.74
N LYS A 296 -1.33 -55.90 8.75
CA LYS A 296 -2.19 -55.41 7.67
C LYS A 296 -3.58 -55.00 8.18
N ALA A 297 -4.17 -55.77 9.11
CA ALA A 297 -5.42 -55.42 9.76
C ALA A 297 -5.32 -54.08 10.51
N LEU A 298 -4.22 -53.86 11.25
CA LEU A 298 -3.97 -52.62 11.97
C LEU A 298 -3.74 -51.42 11.05
N LYS A 299 -3.08 -51.64 9.90
CA LYS A 299 -2.95 -50.61 8.87
C LYS A 299 -4.29 -50.22 8.26
N ASN A 300 -5.16 -51.20 8.00
CA ASN A 300 -6.53 -50.95 7.52
C ASN A 300 -7.34 -50.17 8.55
N LEU A 301 -7.26 -50.55 9.84
CA LEU A 301 -7.89 -49.84 10.95
C LEU A 301 -7.51 -48.36 10.99
N LEU A 302 -6.21 -48.05 10.96
CA LEU A 302 -5.73 -46.68 10.93
C LEU A 302 -6.18 -45.93 9.67
N THR A 303 -6.29 -46.62 8.55
CA THR A 303 -6.83 -46.04 7.32
C THR A 303 -8.29 -45.64 7.52
N ASP A 304 -9.14 -46.53 8.00
CA ASP A 304 -10.56 -46.22 8.24
C ASP A 304 -10.74 -45.08 9.25
N LEU A 305 -9.96 -45.09 10.35
CA LEU A 305 -9.95 -44.00 11.32
C LEU A 305 -9.57 -42.66 10.68
N LYS A 306 -8.61 -42.65 9.75
CA LYS A 306 -8.23 -41.45 9.00
C LYS A 306 -9.35 -40.95 8.10
N TRP A 307 -10.10 -41.85 7.45
CA TRP A 307 -11.27 -41.50 6.64
C TRP A 307 -12.40 -40.91 7.50
N CYS A 308 -12.70 -41.54 8.64
CA CYS A 308 -13.63 -41.00 9.64
C CYS A 308 -13.19 -39.62 10.13
N LEU A 309 -11.92 -39.44 10.47
CA LEU A 309 -11.36 -38.17 10.93
C LEU A 309 -11.51 -37.06 9.87
N ALA A 310 -11.24 -37.39 8.60
CA ALA A 310 -11.41 -36.47 7.49
C ALA A 310 -12.88 -36.06 7.30
N TRP A 311 -13.83 -36.99 7.50
CA TRP A 311 -15.25 -36.68 7.45
C TRP A 311 -15.69 -35.80 8.64
N VAL A 312 -15.31 -36.15 9.86
CA VAL A 312 -15.61 -35.38 11.08
C VAL A 312 -15.06 -33.96 10.98
N SER A 313 -13.86 -33.80 10.39
CA SER A 313 -13.26 -32.50 10.11
C SER A 313 -14.03 -31.65 9.13
N LYS A 314 -14.73 -32.25 8.15
CA LYS A 314 -15.49 -31.52 7.12
C LYS A 314 -16.87 -31.11 7.61
N MET A 315 -17.55 -31.99 8.34
CA MET A 315 -18.94 -31.80 8.75
C MET A 315 -19.11 -30.86 9.94
N ILE A 316 -18.06 -30.66 10.74
CA ILE A 316 -18.06 -29.73 11.85
C ILE A 316 -16.93 -28.72 11.59
N PRO A 317 -17.24 -27.60 10.90
CA PRO A 317 -16.33 -26.45 10.86
C PRO A 317 -15.93 -26.08 12.29
N GLN A 318 -14.66 -25.73 12.50
CA GLN A 318 -14.15 -25.30 13.80
C GLN A 318 -14.89 -24.07 14.31
#